data_AF-A0A2G8JS68-F1
#
_entry.id   AF-A0A2G8JS68-F1
#
_cell.length_a   1.000
_cell.length_b   1.000
_cell.length_c   1.000
_cell.angle_alpha   90.00
_cell.angle_beta   90.00
_cell.angle_gamma   90.00
#
_symmetry.space_group_name_H-M   'P 1'
#
loop_
_entity.id
_entity.type
_entity.pdbx_description
1 polymer ?
#
loop_
_entity_poly.entity_id
_entity_poly.type
_entity_poly.pdbx_seq_one_letter_code
_entity_poly.pdbx_strand_id
1 'polypeptide(L)'
;MVQPFTVLTYITPEYQGRSPSQQQVKDMMLNKQGGGCPQINTFTKAVLQRMGYEAYNVGGTLNKDRTPVYQSHVGLIVQNVTEKGSLHLVEPGTRLPIFEPVPLNFARMSQVYQIIGHGIRFFRECPGIVRLCIPIREETGDPNIDANVYNVDGVMWKTFITYDIIKESKWEYCYLIGDMLARNVCLIPEGHKDLFVCGFSRGLWTIIKGKIYIQYDSNGKDTIKTFRTNEEVIENTNWCFPQYSKDILQRYIEYTKRVADLLD
;
A
#
# COMPACT_ATOMS: atom_id res chain seq x y z
N MET A 1 -8.06 -12.91 10.58
CA MET A 1 -8.34 -11.60 9.96
C MET A 1 -7.05 -10.81 9.96
N VAL A 2 -6.59 -10.43 8.76
CA VAL A 2 -5.30 -9.75 8.51
C VAL A 2 -5.48 -8.25 8.70
N GLN A 3 -4.44 -7.52 9.11
CA GLN A 3 -4.44 -6.05 9.16
C GLN A 3 -4.71 -5.49 7.74
N PRO A 4 -5.79 -4.73 7.52
CA PRO A 4 -6.07 -4.14 6.21
C PRO A 4 -5.12 -2.97 5.91
N PHE A 5 -4.81 -2.76 4.64
CA PHE A 5 -4.29 -1.47 4.20
C PHE A 5 -5.44 -0.46 4.18
N THR A 6 -5.24 0.67 4.84
CA THR A 6 -6.25 1.73 4.90
C THR A 6 -5.62 3.09 5.13
N VAL A 7 -6.33 4.12 4.72
CA VAL A 7 -6.02 5.52 5.04
C VAL A 7 -6.97 6.09 6.10
N LEU A 8 -7.89 5.27 6.65
CA LEU A 8 -8.77 5.63 7.78
C LEU A 8 -7.97 6.32 8.90
N THR A 9 -6.77 5.81 9.16
CA THR A 9 -5.87 6.24 10.23
C THR A 9 -5.31 7.65 10.03
N TYR A 10 -5.35 8.19 8.82
CA TYR A 10 -4.89 9.55 8.53
C TYR A 10 -5.98 10.60 8.66
N ILE A 11 -7.22 10.14 8.59
CA ILE A 11 -8.37 10.97 8.26
C ILE A 11 -9.35 11.06 9.44
N THR A 12 -9.30 10.10 10.37
CA THR A 12 -10.20 10.13 11.50
C THR A 12 -9.81 11.25 12.49
N PRO A 13 -10.80 11.89 13.16
CA PRO A 13 -10.56 13.05 14.04
C PRO A 13 -9.56 12.79 15.16
N GLU A 14 -9.38 11.53 15.57
CA GLU A 14 -8.44 11.12 16.61
C GLU A 14 -6.99 11.49 16.28
N TYR A 15 -6.65 11.57 15.00
CA TYR A 15 -5.29 11.88 14.55
C TYR A 15 -5.14 13.31 14.01
N GLN A 16 -6.24 14.06 13.83
CA GLN A 16 -6.24 15.47 13.42
C GLN A 16 -5.35 15.77 12.19
N GLY A 17 -5.34 14.87 11.20
CA GLY A 17 -4.49 15.01 10.02
C GLY A 17 -3.00 14.86 10.32
N ARG A 18 -2.62 14.11 11.36
CA ARG A 18 -1.24 13.75 11.69
C ARG A 18 -1.00 12.26 11.55
N SER A 19 0.26 11.88 11.40
CA SER A 19 0.65 10.48 11.51
C SER A 19 0.51 9.99 12.96
N PRO A 20 0.07 8.74 13.20
CA PRO A 20 0.11 8.14 14.53
C PRO A 20 1.54 7.99 15.06
N SER A 21 1.70 8.14 16.38
CA SER A 21 2.93 7.82 17.09
C SER A 21 3.25 6.32 17.04
N GLN A 22 4.49 5.93 17.38
CA GLN A 22 4.90 4.52 17.36
C GLN A 22 4.05 3.64 18.28
N GLN A 23 3.66 4.16 19.45
CA GLN A 23 2.79 3.44 20.38
C GLN A 23 1.37 3.28 19.80
N GLN A 24 0.81 4.34 19.19
CA GLN A 24 -0.48 4.25 18.50
C GLN A 24 -0.43 3.25 17.33
N VAL A 25 0.63 3.27 16.51
CA VAL A 25 0.82 2.29 15.44
C VAL A 25 0.82 0.87 15.98
N LYS A 26 1.54 0.60 17.08
CA LYS A 26 1.53 -0.70 17.74
C LYS A 26 0.12 -1.11 18.15
N ASP A 27 -0.61 -0.23 18.83
CA ASP A 27 -1.95 -0.52 19.34
C ASP A 27 -2.94 -0.76 18.19
N MET A 28 -2.88 0.04 17.12
CA MET A 28 -3.69 -0.14 15.92
C MET A 28 -3.46 -1.50 15.25
N MET A 29 -2.20 -1.91 15.10
CA MET A 29 -1.85 -3.17 14.45
C MET A 29 -2.26 -4.39 15.29
N LEU A 30 -2.10 -4.30 16.62
CA LEU A 30 -2.56 -5.33 17.56
C LEU A 30 -4.10 -5.42 17.59
N ASN A 31 -4.78 -4.28 17.45
CA ASN A 31 -6.24 -4.19 17.31
C ASN A 31 -6.73 -4.47 15.88
N LYS A 32 -5.85 -4.88 14.96
CA LYS A 32 -6.15 -5.25 13.57
C LYS A 32 -6.77 -4.12 12.73
N GLN A 33 -6.59 -2.87 13.15
CA GLN A 33 -7.07 -1.69 12.44
C GLN A 33 -6.22 -1.36 11.21
N GLY A 34 -5.01 -1.89 11.11
CA GLY A 34 -4.16 -1.66 9.94
C GLY A 34 -3.72 -0.20 9.80
N GLY A 35 -3.42 0.22 8.57
CA GLY A 35 -2.90 1.56 8.27
C GLY A 35 -2.31 1.68 6.87
N GLY A 36 -1.58 2.76 6.61
CA GLY A 36 -0.83 2.95 5.37
C GLY A 36 0.54 2.28 5.40
N CYS A 37 1.30 2.45 4.31
CA CYS A 37 2.64 1.88 4.18
C CYS A 37 3.59 2.22 5.34
N PRO A 38 3.64 3.44 5.91
CA PRO A 38 4.57 3.73 6.99
C PRO A 38 4.22 2.98 8.27
N GLN A 39 2.93 2.81 8.58
CA GLN A 39 2.50 2.13 9.80
C GLN A 39 2.69 0.61 9.67
N ILE A 40 2.21 0.01 8.56
CA ILE A 40 2.28 -1.44 8.35
C ILE A 40 3.73 -1.91 8.23
N ASN A 41 4.56 -1.24 7.43
CA ASN A 41 5.94 -1.67 7.21
C ASN A 41 6.83 -1.39 8.44
N THR A 42 6.57 -0.35 9.23
CA THR A 42 7.29 -0.15 10.51
C THR A 42 6.91 -1.20 11.53
N PHE A 43 5.61 -1.50 11.70
CA PHE A 43 5.19 -2.53 12.63
C PHE A 43 5.76 -3.89 12.24
N THR A 44 5.71 -4.23 10.94
CA THR A 44 6.29 -5.48 10.43
C THR A 44 7.80 -5.54 10.66
N LYS A 45 8.54 -4.45 10.45
CA LYS A 45 9.97 -4.35 10.83
C LYS A 45 10.18 -4.75 12.29
N ALA A 46 9.43 -4.16 13.20
CA ALA A 46 9.57 -4.42 14.64
C ALA A 46 9.27 -5.88 15.00
N VAL A 47 8.27 -6.49 14.38
CA VAL A 47 7.95 -7.92 14.55
C VAL A 47 9.11 -8.80 14.07
N LEU A 48 9.61 -8.57 12.86
CA LEU A 48 10.73 -9.33 12.28
C LEU A 48 12.00 -9.21 13.12
N GLN A 49 12.33 -8.00 13.58
CA GLN A 49 13.46 -7.76 14.47
C GLN A 49 13.31 -8.53 15.80
N ARG A 50 12.09 -8.62 16.34
CA ARG A 50 11.83 -9.44 17.54
C ARG A 50 11.89 -10.94 17.30
N MET A 51 11.70 -11.38 16.07
CA MET A 51 11.93 -12.76 15.65
C MET A 51 13.41 -13.07 15.37
N GLY A 52 14.31 -12.09 15.50
CA GLY A 52 15.75 -12.26 15.30
C GLY A 52 16.23 -11.98 13.88
N TYR A 53 15.38 -11.47 12.99
CA TYR A 53 15.78 -11.06 11.65
C TYR A 53 16.41 -9.67 11.65
N GLU A 54 17.39 -9.48 10.76
CA GLU A 54 17.90 -8.17 10.42
C GLU A 54 16.97 -7.51 9.40
N ALA A 55 16.19 -6.52 9.84
CA ALA A 55 15.21 -5.85 8.99
C ALA A 55 15.28 -4.33 9.14
N TYR A 56 15.09 -3.61 8.04
CA TYR A 56 15.10 -2.15 7.99
C TYR A 56 14.09 -1.60 7.00
N ASN A 57 13.57 -0.39 7.27
CA ASN A 57 12.67 0.30 6.35
C ASN A 57 13.49 1.05 5.29
N VAL A 58 12.90 1.26 4.12
CA VAL A 58 13.51 1.99 3.01
C VAL A 58 12.52 3.00 2.44
N GLY A 59 13.04 4.07 1.84
CA GLY A 59 12.22 5.03 1.10
C GLY A 59 11.77 4.47 -0.23
N GLY A 60 10.55 4.83 -0.65
CA GLY A 60 10.06 4.55 -2.00
C GLY A 60 9.23 5.69 -2.56
N THR A 61 9.09 5.72 -3.88
CA THR A 61 8.31 6.72 -4.63
C THR A 61 7.22 6.01 -5.41
N LEU A 62 5.98 6.50 -5.27
CA LEU A 62 4.85 6.06 -6.10
C LEU A 62 4.96 6.74 -7.47
N ASN A 63 5.05 5.99 -8.55
CA ASN A 63 5.27 6.57 -9.88
C ASN A 63 4.02 7.26 -10.48
N LYS A 64 2.89 7.26 -9.77
CA LYS A 64 1.74 8.13 -10.09
C LYS A 64 2.02 9.61 -9.78
N ASP A 65 3.05 9.88 -8.99
CA ASP A 65 3.46 11.24 -8.65
C ASP A 65 4.08 11.85 -9.92
N ARG A 66 3.32 12.72 -10.61
CA ARG A 66 3.80 13.52 -11.76
C ARG A 66 5.00 14.42 -11.40
N THR A 67 5.43 14.40 -10.14
CA THR A 67 6.56 15.11 -9.59
C THR A 67 7.47 14.09 -8.90
N PRO A 68 8.67 13.79 -9.44
CA PRO A 68 9.62 12.79 -8.89
C PRO A 68 10.25 13.18 -7.54
N VAL A 69 9.67 14.14 -6.83
CA VAL A 69 10.30 14.85 -5.71
C VAL A 69 9.93 14.25 -4.35
N TYR A 70 8.92 13.37 -4.28
CA TYR A 70 8.44 12.84 -2.99
C TYR A 70 8.66 11.33 -2.89
N GLN A 71 9.45 10.91 -1.91
CA GLN A 71 9.44 9.53 -1.45
C GLN A 71 8.14 9.32 -0.65
N SER A 72 7.05 9.02 -1.35
CA SER A 72 5.69 8.90 -0.82
C SER A 72 5.37 7.50 -0.25
N HIS A 73 6.34 6.58 -0.26
CA HIS A 73 6.19 5.20 0.18
C HIS A 73 7.30 4.78 1.16
N VAL A 74 6.98 3.83 2.03
CA VAL A 74 7.94 3.17 2.92
C VAL A 74 7.92 1.68 2.59
N GLY A 75 9.06 1.13 2.18
CA GLY A 75 9.26 -0.31 2.00
C GLY A 75 9.95 -0.97 3.20
N LEU A 76 10.16 -2.28 3.10
CA LEU A 76 10.84 -3.07 4.13
C LEU A 76 11.77 -4.10 3.48
N ILE A 77 13.03 -4.09 3.92
CA ILE A 77 14.07 -5.04 3.52
C ILE A 77 14.40 -5.93 4.71
N VAL A 78 14.58 -7.22 4.43
CA VAL A 78 15.11 -8.22 5.37
C VAL A 78 16.42 -8.76 4.82
N GLN A 79 17.45 -8.77 5.64
CA GLN A 79 18.79 -9.25 5.30
C GLN A 79 19.00 -10.67 5.82
N ASN A 80 19.97 -11.36 5.22
CA ASN A 80 20.50 -12.63 5.74
C ASN A 80 19.43 -13.73 5.87
N VAL A 81 18.40 -13.72 5.01
CA VAL A 81 17.29 -14.67 5.06
C VAL A 81 17.68 -16.03 4.49
N THR A 82 18.28 -16.05 3.30
CA THR A 82 18.69 -17.30 2.63
C THR A 82 20.17 -17.59 2.86
N GLU A 83 20.99 -16.56 2.77
CA GLU A 83 22.45 -16.61 2.97
C GLU A 83 22.96 -15.26 3.45
N LYS A 84 24.18 -15.23 3.98
CA LYS A 84 24.83 -14.00 4.43
C LYS A 84 24.98 -13.02 3.27
N GLY A 85 24.51 -11.79 3.44
CA GLY A 85 24.47 -10.73 2.44
C GLY A 85 23.21 -10.71 1.57
N SER A 86 22.34 -11.72 1.65
CA SER A 86 21.09 -11.73 0.88
C SER A 86 20.15 -10.61 1.33
N LEU A 87 19.47 -9.99 0.37
CA LEU A 87 18.44 -8.97 0.61
C LEU A 87 17.11 -9.48 0.06
N HIS A 88 16.04 -9.33 0.85
CA HIS A 88 14.69 -9.66 0.45
C HIS A 88 13.76 -8.47 0.69
N LEU A 89 12.92 -8.14 -0.29
CA LEU A 89 11.85 -7.17 -0.11
C LEU A 89 10.62 -7.86 0.49
N VAL A 90 10.07 -7.26 1.54
CA VAL A 90 8.80 -7.66 2.17
C VAL A 90 7.87 -6.46 2.10
N GLU A 91 6.68 -6.61 1.51
CA GLU A 91 5.80 -5.46 1.26
C GLU A 91 4.34 -5.76 1.62
N PRO A 92 4.02 -5.88 2.91
CA PRO A 92 2.63 -5.99 3.39
C PRO A 92 1.88 -4.65 3.35
N GLY A 93 2.60 -3.52 3.26
CA GLY A 93 2.06 -2.17 3.40
C GLY A 93 1.60 -1.52 2.10
N THR A 94 1.14 -2.28 1.10
CA THR A 94 0.69 -1.71 -0.18
C THR A 94 -0.69 -2.25 -0.60
N ARG A 95 -1.27 -1.66 -1.65
CA ARG A 95 -2.57 -2.07 -2.23
C ARG A 95 -2.54 -3.45 -2.91
N LEU A 96 -1.34 -3.97 -3.18
CA LEU A 96 -1.06 -5.30 -3.71
C LEU A 96 -0.02 -5.98 -2.81
N PRO A 97 -0.41 -6.40 -1.59
CA PRO A 97 0.55 -6.84 -0.58
C PRO A 97 1.32 -8.07 -1.05
N ILE A 98 2.62 -8.04 -0.80
CA ILE A 98 3.57 -9.08 -1.15
C ILE A 98 3.92 -9.83 0.13
N PHE A 99 3.29 -11.00 0.31
CA PHE A 99 3.46 -11.83 1.50
C PHE A 99 4.68 -12.75 1.42
N GLU A 100 5.08 -13.13 0.21
CA GLU A 100 6.28 -13.92 -0.03
C GLU A 100 7.48 -12.98 -0.15
N PRO A 101 8.55 -13.14 0.66
CA PRO A 101 9.74 -12.32 0.54
C PRO A 101 10.35 -12.43 -0.86
N VAL A 102 10.59 -11.30 -1.52
CA VAL A 102 11.14 -11.25 -2.87
C VAL A 102 12.66 -11.17 -2.80
N PRO A 103 13.41 -12.20 -3.22
CA PRO A 103 14.87 -12.13 -3.27
C PRO A 103 15.32 -11.05 -4.24
N LEU A 104 16.26 -10.22 -3.80
CA LEU A 104 16.82 -9.12 -4.59
C LEU A 104 18.17 -9.49 -5.23
N ASN A 105 18.49 -10.77 -5.42
CA ASN A 105 19.74 -11.24 -6.01
C ASN A 105 19.73 -11.27 -7.56
N PHE A 106 18.70 -10.75 -8.22
CA PHE A 106 18.63 -10.68 -9.67
C PHE A 106 19.45 -9.52 -10.25
N ALA A 107 20.08 -9.76 -11.40
CA ALA A 107 20.96 -8.79 -12.06
C ALA A 107 20.19 -7.64 -12.75
N ARG A 108 19.10 -7.96 -13.47
CA ARG A 108 18.31 -6.97 -14.22
C ARG A 108 16.83 -7.01 -13.87
N MET A 109 16.24 -8.20 -13.80
CA MET A 109 14.83 -8.36 -13.50
C MET A 109 14.58 -9.66 -12.74
N SER A 110 13.53 -9.68 -11.92
CA SER A 110 13.08 -10.87 -11.22
C SER A 110 12.24 -11.78 -12.14
N GLN A 111 11.93 -12.99 -11.64
CA GLN A 111 10.78 -13.73 -12.12
C GLN A 111 9.48 -12.93 -11.95
N VAL A 112 8.40 -13.37 -12.62
CA VAL A 112 7.07 -12.81 -12.41
C VAL A 112 6.47 -13.46 -11.17
N TYR A 113 6.01 -12.65 -10.23
CA TYR A 113 5.27 -13.11 -9.05
C TYR A 113 3.77 -12.90 -9.29
N GLN A 114 2.95 -13.84 -8.82
CA GLN A 114 1.49 -13.72 -8.90
C GLN A 114 0.95 -13.27 -7.55
N ILE A 115 0.26 -12.13 -7.54
CA ILE A 115 -0.31 -11.55 -6.33
C ILE A 115 -1.76 -11.21 -6.62
N ILE A 116 -2.68 -11.97 -6.01
CA ILE A 116 -4.12 -11.76 -6.16
C ILE A 116 -4.49 -11.83 -7.67
N GLY A 117 -3.89 -12.79 -8.39
CA GLY A 117 -3.99 -12.96 -9.84
C GLY A 117 -3.49 -11.79 -10.71
N HIS A 118 -2.72 -10.86 -10.12
CA HIS A 118 -1.94 -9.88 -10.85
C HIS A 118 -0.47 -10.32 -10.94
N GLY A 119 0.05 -10.37 -12.16
CA GLY A 119 1.49 -10.51 -12.37
C GLY A 119 2.21 -9.24 -11.96
N ILE A 120 3.24 -9.36 -11.12
CA ILE A 120 4.17 -8.28 -10.81
C ILE A 120 5.59 -8.71 -11.13
N ARG A 121 6.46 -7.75 -11.44
CA ARG A 121 7.88 -8.02 -11.71
C ARG A 121 8.72 -6.89 -11.15
N PHE A 122 9.93 -7.23 -10.70
CA PHE A 122 10.90 -6.26 -10.23
C PHE A 122 11.97 -6.04 -11.28
N PHE A 123 12.36 -4.78 -11.44
CA PHE A 123 13.44 -4.35 -12.32
C PHE A 123 14.51 -3.65 -11.49
N ARG A 124 15.77 -3.99 -11.74
CA ARG A 124 16.93 -3.35 -11.13
C ARG A 124 17.45 -2.29 -12.10
N GLU A 125 17.39 -1.03 -11.68
CA GLU A 125 17.95 0.08 -12.46
C GLU A 125 19.45 0.23 -12.17
N CYS A 126 19.81 0.14 -10.90
CA CYS A 126 21.20 0.13 -10.43
C CYS A 126 21.30 -0.67 -9.12
N PRO A 127 22.49 -0.88 -8.52
CA PRO A 127 22.64 -1.68 -7.31
C PRO A 127 21.72 -1.26 -6.15
N GLY A 128 21.40 0.03 -6.03
CA GLY A 128 20.55 0.57 -4.97
C GLY A 128 19.09 0.83 -5.31
N ILE A 129 18.71 0.72 -6.59
CA ILE A 129 17.35 1.09 -7.03
C ILE A 129 16.64 -0.12 -7.63
N VAL A 130 15.51 -0.48 -7.02
CA VAL A 130 14.63 -1.56 -7.48
C VAL A 130 13.24 -1.00 -7.73
N ARG A 131 12.64 -1.35 -8.87
CA ARG A 131 11.32 -0.90 -9.30
C ARG A 131 10.36 -2.07 -9.32
N LEU A 132 9.25 -1.96 -8.59
CA LEU A 132 8.11 -2.87 -8.70
C LEU A 132 7.24 -2.38 -9.86
N CYS A 133 7.03 -3.25 -10.84
CA CYS A 133 6.25 -2.98 -12.04
C CYS A 133 5.04 -3.89 -12.16
N ILE A 134 3.98 -3.36 -12.76
CA ILE A 134 2.74 -4.06 -13.09
C ILE A 134 2.50 -4.01 -14.61
N PRO A 135 1.87 -5.03 -15.22
CA PRO A 135 1.62 -5.04 -16.65
C PRO A 135 0.60 -3.95 -17.02
N ILE A 136 0.84 -3.29 -18.15
CA ILE A 136 -0.14 -2.42 -18.80
C ILE A 136 -1.16 -3.33 -19.49
N ARG A 137 -2.43 -3.23 -19.11
CA ARG A 137 -3.53 -3.86 -19.85
C ARG A 137 -3.93 -2.91 -20.97
N GLU A 138 -4.01 -3.42 -22.21
CA GLU A 138 -4.23 -2.63 -23.45
C GLU A 138 -5.48 -1.72 -23.40
N GLU A 139 -6.43 -2.01 -22.51
CA GLU A 139 -7.71 -1.29 -22.38
C GLU A 139 -7.61 0.04 -21.60
N THR A 140 -6.50 0.33 -20.91
CA THR A 140 -6.40 1.52 -20.03
C THR A 140 -5.25 2.46 -20.42
N GLY A 141 -5.41 3.18 -21.54
CA GLY A 141 -4.79 4.49 -21.74
C GLY A 141 -3.34 4.53 -22.25
N ASP A 142 -3.16 5.39 -23.25
CA ASP A 142 -1.96 5.85 -23.96
C ASP A 142 -0.57 5.44 -23.41
N PRO A 143 0.21 4.63 -24.14
CA PRO A 143 1.58 4.26 -23.77
C PRO A 143 2.57 5.45 -23.74
N ASN A 144 2.18 6.64 -24.20
CA ASN A 144 3.05 7.83 -24.24
C ASN A 144 3.07 8.66 -22.94
N ILE A 145 2.40 8.23 -21.86
CA ILE A 145 2.24 9.06 -20.64
C ILE A 145 3.15 8.67 -19.47
N ASP A 146 3.72 7.46 -19.44
CA ASP A 146 4.62 7.03 -18.36
C ASP A 146 6.08 6.94 -18.83
N ALA A 147 6.96 7.80 -18.31
CA ALA A 147 8.40 7.79 -18.61
C ALA A 147 9.16 6.54 -18.10
N ASN A 148 8.47 5.56 -17.51
CA ASN A 148 9.05 4.43 -16.78
C ASN A 148 8.38 3.09 -17.13
N VAL A 149 8.36 2.77 -18.43
CA VAL A 149 7.82 1.52 -18.98
C VAL A 149 8.93 0.61 -19.52
N TYR A 150 8.83 -0.69 -19.26
CA TYR A 150 9.73 -1.72 -19.78
C TYR A 150 8.97 -2.63 -20.75
N ASN A 151 9.53 -2.88 -21.93
CA ASN A 151 9.03 -3.93 -22.83
C ASN A 151 9.90 -5.18 -22.65
N VAL A 152 9.29 -6.27 -22.17
CA VAL A 152 9.96 -7.57 -21.99
C VAL A 152 9.03 -8.66 -22.50
N ASP A 153 9.50 -9.44 -23.49
CA ASP A 153 8.79 -10.56 -24.08
C ASP A 153 7.39 -10.19 -24.61
N GLY A 154 7.26 -8.97 -25.19
CA GLY A 154 5.99 -8.46 -25.71
C GLY A 154 5.03 -7.93 -24.64
N VAL A 155 5.41 -7.96 -23.35
CA VAL A 155 4.62 -7.40 -22.25
C VAL A 155 5.18 -6.03 -21.87
N MET A 156 4.30 -5.03 -21.82
CA MET A 156 4.61 -3.70 -21.33
C MET A 156 4.42 -3.64 -19.81
N TRP A 157 5.46 -3.29 -19.07
CA TRP A 157 5.49 -3.20 -17.62
C TRP A 157 5.65 -1.74 -17.20
N LYS A 158 4.64 -1.16 -16.56
CA LYS A 158 4.74 0.17 -15.97
C LYS A 158 5.23 0.10 -14.54
N THR A 159 6.10 1.01 -14.16
CA THR A 159 6.58 1.12 -12.78
C THR A 159 5.45 1.59 -11.87
N PHE A 160 5.24 0.89 -10.76
CA PHE A 160 4.29 1.23 -9.72
C PHE A 160 4.99 1.88 -8.52
N ILE A 161 6.09 1.29 -8.04
CA ILE A 161 6.89 1.80 -6.92
C ILE A 161 8.37 1.72 -7.25
N THR A 162 9.13 2.77 -6.93
CA THR A 162 10.60 2.77 -6.99
C THR A 162 11.16 2.77 -5.57
N TYR A 163 12.04 1.85 -5.22
CA TYR A 163 12.65 1.68 -3.89
C TYR A 163 14.14 2.04 -3.90
N ASP A 164 14.59 2.78 -2.88
CA ASP A 164 16.01 2.95 -2.54
C ASP A 164 16.41 1.94 -1.47
N ILE A 165 16.98 0.80 -1.90
CA ILE A 165 17.18 -0.37 -1.03
C ILE A 165 18.45 -0.32 -0.18
N ILE A 166 19.36 0.62 -0.43
CA ILE A 166 20.65 0.73 0.30
C ILE A 166 20.51 1.60 1.55
N LYS A 167 19.60 2.58 1.52
CA LYS A 167 19.47 3.57 2.59
C LYS A 167 18.41 3.15 3.61
N GLU A 168 18.85 2.80 4.82
CA GLU A 168 17.92 2.63 5.94
C GLU A 168 17.19 3.95 6.24
N SER A 169 15.88 3.87 6.28
CA SER A 169 14.99 4.91 6.76
C SER A 169 14.69 4.71 8.25
N LYS A 170 14.95 5.75 9.04
CA LYS A 170 14.62 5.78 10.47
C LYS A 170 13.12 6.03 10.70
N TRP A 171 12.68 5.87 11.95
CA TRP A 171 11.28 6.10 12.33
C TRP A 171 10.83 7.53 12.01
N GLU A 172 11.67 8.54 12.25
CA GLU A 172 11.34 9.95 12.02
C GLU A 172 11.01 10.21 10.55
N TYR A 173 11.72 9.53 9.65
CA TYR A 173 11.42 9.58 8.23
C TYR A 173 10.06 8.93 7.94
N CYS A 174 9.80 7.72 8.46
CA CYS A 174 8.53 7.01 8.24
C CYS A 174 7.34 7.82 8.79
N TYR A 175 7.51 8.43 9.97
CA TYR A 175 6.54 9.33 10.57
C TYR A 175 6.28 10.55 9.69
N LEU A 176 7.34 11.20 9.17
CA LEU A 176 7.23 12.35 8.27
C LEU A 176 6.47 11.99 6.98
N ILE A 177 6.75 10.84 6.38
CA ILE A 177 6.00 10.37 5.20
C ILE A 177 4.53 10.15 5.55
N GLY A 178 4.23 9.50 6.68
CA GLY A 178 2.86 9.35 7.15
C GLY A 178 2.14 10.68 7.39
N ASP A 179 2.84 11.67 7.95
CA ASP A 179 2.27 13.00 8.25
C ASP A 179 2.02 13.78 6.96
N MET A 180 2.96 13.70 6.00
CA MET A 180 2.82 14.25 4.67
C MET A 180 1.61 13.64 3.93
N LEU A 181 1.45 12.31 3.95
CA LEU A 181 0.31 11.62 3.35
C LEU A 181 -1.01 11.99 4.04
N ALA A 182 -0.99 12.21 5.35
CA ALA A 182 -2.18 12.59 6.10
C ALA A 182 -2.66 14.02 5.82
N ARG A 183 -1.74 14.94 5.54
CA ARG A 183 -2.06 16.35 5.32
C ARG A 183 -2.24 16.72 3.85
N ASN A 184 -1.51 16.06 2.96
CA ASN A 184 -1.45 16.45 1.57
C ASN A 184 -2.40 15.58 0.73
N VAL A 185 -3.62 16.08 0.57
CA VAL A 185 -4.66 15.43 -0.22
C VAL A 185 -4.22 15.22 -1.67
N CYS A 186 -3.35 16.08 -2.22
CA CYS A 186 -2.89 15.96 -3.61
C CYS A 186 -1.96 14.76 -3.84
N LEU A 187 -1.31 14.21 -2.81
CA LEU A 187 -0.42 13.05 -2.96
C LEU A 187 -1.19 11.74 -3.05
N ILE A 188 -2.30 11.62 -2.31
CA ILE A 188 -3.16 10.44 -2.35
C ILE A 188 -4.64 10.84 -2.42
N PRO A 189 -5.10 11.52 -3.50
CA PRO A 189 -6.46 12.06 -3.57
C PRO A 189 -7.52 10.98 -3.37
N GLU A 190 -7.27 9.80 -3.91
CA GLU A 190 -8.12 8.62 -3.84
C GLU A 190 -8.35 8.13 -2.39
N GLY A 191 -7.41 8.42 -1.50
CA GLY A 191 -7.51 8.09 -0.09
C GLY A 191 -8.28 9.12 0.72
N HIS A 192 -8.30 10.39 0.28
CA HIS A 192 -8.93 11.49 1.02
C HIS A 192 -10.33 11.86 0.51
N LYS A 193 -10.62 11.60 -0.77
CA LYS A 193 -11.93 11.89 -1.39
C LYS A 193 -12.99 10.82 -1.11
N ASP A 194 -12.56 9.59 -0.80
CA ASP A 194 -13.45 8.44 -0.64
C ASP A 194 -13.03 7.55 0.54
N LEU A 195 -13.96 6.75 1.05
CA LEU A 195 -13.64 5.59 1.90
C LEU A 195 -12.70 4.66 1.14
N PHE A 196 -11.51 4.42 1.68
CA PHE A 196 -10.57 3.48 1.09
C PHE A 196 -10.04 2.48 2.13
N VAL A 197 -10.43 1.22 1.94
CA VAL A 197 -9.97 0.08 2.73
C VAL A 197 -9.71 -1.08 1.79
N CYS A 198 -8.56 -1.73 1.89
CA CYS A 198 -8.33 -3.01 1.24
C CYS A 198 -7.64 -4.00 2.17
N GLY A 199 -7.93 -5.29 2.01
CA GLY A 199 -7.42 -6.32 2.90
C GLY A 199 -8.05 -7.67 2.63
N PHE A 200 -7.52 -8.71 3.28
CA PHE A 200 -8.14 -10.03 3.24
C PHE A 200 -9.38 -10.07 4.13
N SER A 201 -10.54 -10.20 3.51
CA SER A 201 -11.81 -10.46 4.16
C SER A 201 -12.29 -11.85 3.77
N ARG A 202 -12.46 -12.72 4.78
CA ARG A 202 -12.99 -14.08 4.60
C ARG A 202 -12.22 -14.91 3.54
N GLY A 203 -10.90 -14.72 3.48
CA GLY A 203 -9.99 -15.44 2.58
C GLY A 203 -9.86 -14.85 1.17
N LEU A 204 -10.59 -13.77 0.88
CA LEU A 204 -10.57 -13.09 -0.42
C LEU A 204 -9.99 -11.69 -0.28
N TRP A 205 -9.31 -11.20 -1.30
CA TRP A 205 -8.80 -9.83 -1.31
C TRP A 205 -9.95 -8.88 -1.62
N THR A 206 -10.30 -8.04 -0.67
CA THR A 206 -11.44 -7.11 -0.78
C THR A 206 -10.91 -5.68 -0.80
N ILE A 207 -11.47 -4.86 -1.71
CA ILE A 207 -11.25 -3.43 -1.81
C ILE A 207 -12.62 -2.75 -1.70
N ILE A 208 -12.73 -1.79 -0.80
CA ILE A 208 -13.86 -0.87 -0.71
C ILE A 208 -13.32 0.52 -0.99
N LYS A 209 -13.78 1.13 -2.08
CA LYS A 209 -13.42 2.48 -2.51
C LYS A 209 -14.69 3.30 -2.78
N GLY A 210 -15.02 4.22 -1.89
CA GLY A 210 -16.24 5.01 -1.96
C GLY A 210 -17.46 4.11 -2.01
N LYS A 211 -18.22 4.18 -3.10
CA LYS A 211 -19.38 3.30 -3.36
C LYS A 211 -19.04 2.03 -4.13
N ILE A 212 -17.76 1.74 -4.39
CA ILE A 212 -17.35 0.56 -5.16
C ILE A 212 -16.79 -0.49 -4.20
N TYR A 213 -17.28 -1.72 -4.36
CA TYR A 213 -16.74 -2.93 -3.77
C TYR A 213 -16.13 -3.79 -4.86
N ILE A 214 -14.92 -4.27 -4.63
CA ILE A 214 -14.22 -5.21 -5.49
C ILE A 214 -13.71 -6.35 -4.62
N GLN A 215 -13.91 -7.57 -5.06
CA GLN A 215 -13.35 -8.74 -4.41
C GLN A 215 -12.68 -9.64 -5.42
N TYR A 216 -11.43 -10.02 -5.16
CA TYR A 216 -10.65 -10.91 -6.00
C TYR A 216 -10.55 -12.28 -5.34
N ASP A 217 -10.76 -13.32 -6.15
CA ASP A 217 -10.41 -14.68 -5.77
C ASP A 217 -8.90 -14.95 -5.93
N SER A 218 -8.47 -16.17 -5.60
CA SER A 218 -7.08 -16.59 -5.72
C SER A 218 -6.55 -16.58 -7.16
N ASN A 219 -7.44 -16.60 -8.16
CA ASN A 219 -7.12 -16.57 -9.58
C ASN A 219 -7.16 -15.15 -10.15
N GLY A 220 -7.47 -14.13 -9.34
CA GLY A 220 -7.61 -12.74 -9.75
C GLY A 220 -8.90 -12.44 -10.48
N LYS A 221 -9.89 -13.35 -10.47
CA LYS A 221 -11.23 -13.04 -10.96
C LYS A 221 -11.89 -12.09 -9.97
N ASP A 222 -12.41 -10.98 -10.46
CA ASP A 222 -13.06 -9.98 -9.64
C ASP A 222 -14.58 -10.12 -9.64
N THR A 223 -15.18 -9.72 -8.51
CA THR A 223 -16.59 -9.41 -8.39
C THR A 223 -16.70 -7.94 -8.01
N ILE A 224 -17.36 -7.16 -8.86
CA ILE A 224 -17.58 -5.73 -8.66
C ILE A 224 -19.03 -5.50 -8.27
N LYS A 225 -19.25 -4.71 -7.20
CA LYS A 225 -20.56 -4.23 -6.78
C LYS A 225 -20.50 -2.72 -6.55
N THR A 226 -21.54 -2.01 -6.98
CA THR A 226 -21.72 -0.59 -6.69
C THR A 226 -22.82 -0.42 -5.65
N PHE A 227 -22.48 0.20 -4.52
CA PHE A 227 -23.40 0.59 -3.48
C PHE A 227 -24.20 1.83 -3.87
N ARG A 228 -25.45 1.92 -3.42
CA ARG A 228 -26.35 3.04 -3.69
C ARG A 228 -26.28 4.09 -2.59
N THR A 229 -26.22 3.65 -1.34
CA THR A 229 -26.27 4.51 -0.15
C THR A 229 -25.01 4.40 0.70
N ASN A 230 -24.82 5.37 1.61
CA ASN A 230 -23.70 5.34 2.55
C ASN A 230 -23.91 4.26 3.62
N GLU A 231 -25.17 3.97 3.97
CA GLU A 231 -25.54 2.89 4.88
C GLU A 231 -25.09 1.54 4.32
N GLU A 232 -25.30 1.28 3.01
CA GLU A 232 -24.79 0.07 2.36
C GLU A 232 -23.26 -0.02 2.44
N VAL A 233 -22.55 1.10 2.22
CA VAL A 233 -21.08 1.16 2.34
C VAL A 233 -20.64 0.82 3.76
N ILE A 234 -21.26 1.42 4.78
CA ILE A 234 -20.93 1.21 6.19
C ILE A 234 -21.18 -0.24 6.60
N GLU A 235 -22.33 -0.80 6.24
CA GLU A 235 -22.69 -2.17 6.57
C GLU A 235 -21.76 -3.18 5.91
N ASN A 236 -21.47 -3.02 4.62
CA ASN A 236 -20.59 -3.93 3.90
C ASN A 236 -19.13 -3.78 4.37
N THR A 237 -18.69 -2.57 4.70
CA THR A 237 -17.35 -2.34 5.24
C THR A 237 -17.20 -2.96 6.62
N ASN A 238 -18.15 -2.75 7.53
CA ASN A 238 -18.15 -3.38 8.85
C ASN A 238 -18.26 -4.91 8.77
N TRP A 239 -19.03 -5.44 7.82
CA TRP A 239 -19.10 -6.88 7.60
C TRP A 239 -17.76 -7.47 7.10
N CYS A 240 -17.06 -6.77 6.21
CA CYS A 240 -15.73 -7.20 5.74
C CYS A 240 -14.63 -6.99 6.78
N PHE A 241 -14.73 -5.90 7.53
CA PHE A 241 -13.71 -5.38 8.43
C PHE A 241 -14.36 -4.95 9.77
N PRO A 242 -14.83 -5.91 10.59
CA PRO A 242 -15.59 -5.64 11.82
C PRO A 242 -14.81 -4.92 12.91
N GLN A 243 -13.49 -4.80 12.77
CA GLN A 243 -12.66 -3.94 13.63
C GLN A 243 -13.01 -2.45 13.52
N TYR A 244 -13.67 -2.03 12.44
CA TYR A 244 -14.17 -0.66 12.30
C TYR A 244 -15.63 -0.59 12.73
N SER A 245 -15.90 0.16 13.79
CA SER A 245 -17.28 0.42 14.20
C SER A 245 -18.02 1.25 13.14
N LYS A 246 -19.35 1.10 13.08
CA LYS A 246 -20.19 1.91 12.19
C LYS A 246 -19.98 3.42 12.41
N ASP A 247 -19.79 3.83 13.65
CA ASP A 247 -19.48 5.22 14.04
C ASP A 247 -18.18 5.75 13.43
N ILE A 248 -17.11 4.94 13.41
CA ILE A 248 -15.84 5.33 12.78
C ILE A 248 -16.04 5.51 11.26
N LEU A 249 -16.76 4.58 10.63
CA LEU A 249 -17.02 4.61 9.19
C LEU A 249 -17.90 5.81 8.80
N GLN A 250 -18.93 6.12 9.58
CA GLN A 250 -19.80 7.28 9.39
C GLN A 250 -18.99 8.58 9.45
N ARG A 251 -18.20 8.77 10.51
CA ARG A 251 -17.35 9.96 10.68
C ARG A 251 -16.34 10.12 9.54
N TYR A 252 -15.82 9.01 9.03
CA TYR A 252 -14.91 9.02 7.89
C TYR A 252 -15.62 9.48 6.62
N ILE A 253 -16.80 8.94 6.30
CA ILE A 253 -17.57 9.34 5.11
C ILE A 253 -17.93 10.84 5.16
N GLU A 254 -18.28 11.35 6.34
CA GLU A 254 -18.53 12.78 6.56
C GLU A 254 -17.29 13.65 6.38
N TYR A 255 -16.12 13.15 6.75
CA TYR A 255 -14.86 13.83 6.46
C TYR A 255 -14.59 13.88 4.95
N THR A 256 -14.65 12.74 4.25
CA THR A 256 -14.25 12.69 2.85
C THR A 256 -15.17 13.50 1.96
N LYS A 257 -16.46 13.61 2.31
CA LYS A 257 -17.39 14.53 1.66
C LYS A 257 -16.93 15.98 1.77
N ARG A 258 -16.55 16.44 2.97
CA ARG A 258 -16.04 17.81 3.18
C ARG A 258 -14.77 18.08 2.39
N VAL A 259 -13.87 17.10 2.28
CA VAL A 259 -12.64 17.25 1.49
C VAL A 259 -12.92 17.25 0.00
N ALA A 260 -13.84 16.41 -0.49
CA ALA A 260 -14.26 16.43 -1.88
C ALA A 260 -14.84 17.80 -2.27
N ASP A 261 -15.71 18.38 -1.43
CA ASP A 261 -16.32 19.70 -1.64
C ASP A 261 -15.29 20.86 -1.66
N LEU A 262 -14.09 20.67 -1.09
CA LEU A 262 -13.01 21.67 -1.09
C LEU A 262 -12.09 21.59 -2.31
N LEU A 263 -12.16 20.51 -3.08
CA LEU A 263 -11.25 20.21 -4.19
C LEU A 263 -11.91 20.31 -5.57
N ASP A 264 -13.23 20.50 -5.60
CA ASP A 264 -14.04 20.73 -6.80
C ASP A 264 -14.34 22.23 -6.95
#